data_AF-M3DFG8-F1
#
_entry.id   AF-M3DFG8-F1
#
_cell.length_a   1.000
_cell.length_b   1.000
_cell.length_c   1.000
_cell.angle_alpha   90.00
_cell.angle_beta   90.00
_cell.angle_gamma   90.00
#
_symmetry.space_group_name_H-M   'P 1'
#
loop_
_entity.id
_entity.type
_entity.pdbx_description
1 polymer ?
#
loop_
_entity_poly.entity_id
_entity_poly.type
_entity_poly.pdbx_seq_one_letter_code
_entity_poly.pdbx_strand_id
1 'polypeptide(L)'
;MSEQHATGEPGAARASRLTPAEIDRLRARAAREAGPHVDARVLVSPVHNGEWCSEILGRPFPGERYVTWPERYLLHIATAAEPCPPPPPLATAAAARIRAEREAEQQRRADEHARQVAAWERLRDALPVPAEVRHNYTSHRHLGHYSQGGDHVYLPDGLVAGRLKRPAGRVLCWTPSRDRDLREFPEPATDGRVPSCRACLRTAVRLTGVDAGPLLLPR
;
A
#
# COMPACT_ATOMS: atom_id res chain seq x y z
N MET A 1 39.74 -18.33 42.82
CA MET A 1 38.62 -19.15 43.33
C MET A 1 37.51 -18.20 43.74
N SER A 2 36.29 -18.23 43.26
CA SER A 2 35.63 -18.96 42.17
C SER A 2 34.39 -18.11 41.87
N GLU A 3 34.27 -17.66 40.62
CA GLU A 3 33.16 -18.01 39.75
C GLU A 3 31.84 -17.30 40.09
N GLN A 4 31.70 -16.10 39.54
CA GLN A 4 30.41 -15.51 39.22
C GLN A 4 29.84 -16.27 38.01
N HIS A 5 29.06 -17.32 38.26
CA HIS A 5 28.20 -17.90 37.23
C HIS A 5 26.96 -17.02 37.05
N ALA A 6 27.06 -16.01 36.18
CA ALA A 6 25.91 -15.38 35.56
C ALA A 6 25.46 -16.22 34.36
N THR A 7 24.77 -17.34 34.62
CA THR A 7 23.99 -18.05 33.60
C THR A 7 22.58 -17.47 33.58
N GLY A 8 22.45 -16.29 32.96
CA GLY A 8 21.17 -15.86 32.40
C GLY A 8 21.02 -16.51 31.03
N GLU A 9 20.22 -17.57 30.95
CA GLU A 9 19.77 -18.13 29.68
C GLU A 9 19.20 -17.02 28.78
N PRO A 10 19.25 -17.14 27.44
CA PRO A 10 18.56 -16.23 26.53
C PRO A 10 17.05 -16.42 26.71
N GLY A 11 16.49 -15.76 27.72
CA GLY A 11 15.07 -15.82 28.04
C GLY A 11 14.27 -15.37 26.83
N ALA A 12 13.33 -16.21 26.40
CA ALA A 12 12.38 -15.92 25.34
C ALA A 12 11.87 -14.48 25.48
N ALA A 13 12.02 -13.68 24.42
CA ALA A 13 11.64 -12.28 24.42
C ALA A 13 10.19 -12.14 24.91
N ARG A 14 10.00 -11.52 26.08
CA ARG A 14 8.70 -11.36 26.74
C ARG A 14 7.98 -10.12 26.19
N ALA A 15 6.67 -10.20 26.04
CA ALA A 15 5.81 -9.10 25.63
C ALA A 15 5.47 -8.14 26.79
N SER A 16 5.73 -8.53 28.04
CA SER A 16 5.61 -7.69 29.25
C SER A 16 6.92 -7.66 30.06
N ARG A 17 7.21 -6.52 30.70
CA ARG A 17 8.28 -6.36 31.71
C ARG A 17 7.84 -6.84 33.09
N LEU A 18 6.54 -7.07 33.32
CA LEU A 18 6.05 -7.57 34.60
C LEU A 18 6.61 -8.96 34.87
N THR A 19 7.10 -9.18 36.07
CA THR A 19 7.53 -10.51 36.51
C THR A 19 6.31 -11.45 36.61
N PRO A 20 6.50 -12.78 36.49
CA PRO A 20 5.39 -13.72 36.67
C PRO A 20 4.66 -13.53 38.00
N ALA A 21 5.38 -13.23 39.08
CA ALA A 21 4.80 -12.95 40.39
C ALA A 21 3.93 -11.69 40.41
N GLU A 22 4.31 -10.63 39.67
CA GLU A 22 3.48 -9.43 39.54
C GLU A 22 2.21 -9.70 38.74
N ILE A 23 2.32 -10.50 37.65
CA ILE A 23 1.17 -10.92 36.86
C ILE A 23 0.20 -11.74 37.73
N ASP A 24 0.69 -12.68 38.52
CA ASP A 24 -0.16 -13.49 39.40
C ASP A 24 -0.82 -12.65 40.51
N ARG A 25 -0.12 -11.63 41.04
CA ARG A 25 -0.72 -10.67 41.97
C ARG A 25 -1.85 -9.88 41.31
N LEU A 26 -1.68 -9.44 40.06
CA LEU A 26 -2.71 -8.74 39.30
C LEU A 26 -3.91 -9.65 39.02
N ARG A 27 -3.68 -10.91 38.63
CA ARG A 27 -4.74 -11.92 38.46
C ARG A 27 -5.54 -12.14 39.73
N ALA A 28 -4.84 -12.33 40.86
CA ALA A 28 -5.48 -12.50 42.16
C ALA A 28 -6.26 -11.24 42.57
N ARG A 29 -5.74 -10.05 42.25
CA ARG A 29 -6.43 -8.79 42.48
C ARG A 29 -7.70 -8.66 41.64
N ALA A 30 -7.62 -8.93 40.34
CA ALA A 30 -8.76 -8.88 39.44
C ALA A 30 -9.87 -9.87 39.86
N ALA A 31 -9.51 -11.07 40.30
CA ALA A 31 -10.46 -12.06 40.81
C ALA A 31 -11.23 -11.57 42.06
N ARG A 32 -10.62 -10.72 42.89
CA ARG A 32 -11.28 -10.11 44.07
C ARG A 32 -12.07 -8.85 43.73
N GLU A 33 -11.55 -8.01 42.83
CA GLU A 33 -12.03 -6.64 42.63
C GLU A 33 -13.01 -6.47 41.45
N ALA A 34 -12.98 -7.35 40.43
CA ALA A 34 -13.85 -7.20 39.26
C ALA A 34 -15.35 -7.22 39.63
N GLY A 35 -15.73 -7.98 40.66
CA GLY A 35 -17.11 -8.07 41.13
C GLY A 35 -18.10 -8.57 40.05
N PRO A 36 -19.40 -8.63 40.36
CA PRO A 36 -20.42 -9.10 39.41
C PRO A 36 -20.91 -8.01 38.45
N HIS A 37 -20.60 -6.74 38.70
CA HIS A 37 -21.09 -5.60 37.93
C HIS A 37 -19.99 -5.00 37.05
N VAL A 38 -20.35 -4.65 35.82
CA VAL A 38 -19.44 -4.08 34.83
C VAL A 38 -19.28 -2.58 35.06
N ASP A 39 -18.04 -2.12 35.24
CA ASP A 39 -17.71 -0.68 35.23
C ASP A 39 -17.46 -0.22 33.78
N ALA A 40 -18.30 0.69 33.29
CA ALA A 40 -18.20 1.25 31.95
C ALA A 40 -16.86 1.96 31.68
N ARG A 41 -16.19 2.49 32.71
CA ARG A 41 -14.87 3.15 32.58
C ARG A 41 -13.78 2.15 32.19
N VAL A 42 -13.90 0.91 32.65
CA VAL A 42 -12.96 -0.18 32.36
C VAL A 42 -13.17 -0.71 30.94
N LEU A 43 -14.42 -0.71 30.45
CA LEU A 43 -14.72 -1.14 29.08
C LEU A 43 -14.06 -0.25 28.02
N VAL A 44 -13.99 1.05 28.26
CA VAL A 44 -13.37 2.01 27.32
C VAL A 44 -11.86 2.18 27.51
N SER A 45 -11.27 1.53 28.51
CA SER A 45 -9.82 1.61 28.74
C SER A 45 -9.08 0.98 27.57
N PRO A 46 -8.07 1.68 26.99
CA PRO A 46 -7.22 1.08 25.99
C PRO A 46 -6.44 -0.09 26.60
N VAL A 47 -6.28 -1.16 25.84
CA VAL A 47 -5.38 -2.28 26.14
C VAL A 47 -4.21 -2.24 25.17
N HIS A 48 -3.08 -2.82 25.56
CA HIS A 48 -1.91 -2.90 24.70
C HIS A 48 -2.10 -3.98 23.60
N ASN A 49 -1.04 -4.31 22.87
CA ASN A 49 -1.11 -5.27 21.77
C ASN A 49 -1.51 -6.70 22.23
N GLY A 50 -1.91 -7.54 21.28
CA GLY A 50 -2.41 -8.89 21.56
C GLY A 50 -1.39 -9.85 22.18
N GLU A 51 -0.09 -9.68 21.91
CA GLU A 51 0.97 -10.51 22.51
C GLU A 51 1.14 -10.16 23.99
N TRP A 52 1.14 -8.86 24.33
CA TRP A 52 1.10 -8.40 25.73
C TRP A 52 -0.15 -8.92 26.44
N CYS A 53 -1.33 -8.78 25.82
CA CYS A 53 -2.57 -9.28 26.40
C CYS A 53 -2.51 -10.79 26.64
N SER A 54 -1.94 -11.56 25.71
CA SER A 54 -1.82 -13.02 25.84
C SER A 54 -0.94 -13.41 27.04
N GLU A 55 0.14 -12.66 27.26
CA GLU A 55 1.05 -12.89 28.39
C GLU A 55 0.40 -12.57 29.74
N ILE A 56 -0.30 -11.43 29.85
CA ILE A 56 -1.04 -11.07 31.07
C ILE A 56 -2.15 -12.09 31.36
N LEU A 57 -2.91 -12.52 30.35
CA LEU A 57 -3.99 -13.49 30.50
C LEU A 57 -3.48 -14.92 30.74
N GLY A 58 -2.26 -15.25 30.31
CA GLY A 58 -1.72 -16.62 30.39
C GLY A 58 -2.33 -17.57 29.34
N ARG A 59 -2.99 -17.03 28.33
CA ARG A 59 -3.62 -17.76 27.21
C ARG A 59 -3.65 -16.87 25.96
N PRO A 60 -3.80 -17.45 24.75
CA PRO A 60 -3.94 -16.65 23.53
C PRO A 60 -5.07 -15.61 23.64
N PHE A 61 -4.75 -14.35 23.31
CA PHE A 61 -5.72 -13.25 23.34
C PHE A 61 -6.79 -13.46 22.27
N PRO A 62 -8.07 -13.62 22.64
CA PRO A 62 -9.12 -13.96 21.70
C PRO A 62 -9.69 -12.73 20.97
N GLY A 63 -9.21 -11.53 21.30
CA GLY A 63 -9.78 -10.26 20.85
C GLY A 63 -10.73 -9.64 21.89
N GLU A 64 -10.90 -8.31 21.82
CA GLU A 64 -11.61 -7.53 22.84
C GLU A 64 -13.09 -7.94 23.03
N ARG A 65 -13.72 -8.49 21.99
CA ARG A 65 -15.13 -8.94 22.07
C ARG A 65 -15.32 -10.24 22.84
N TYR A 66 -14.24 -10.99 23.10
CA TYR A 66 -14.27 -12.36 23.62
C TYR A 66 -13.54 -12.51 24.95
N VAL A 67 -13.13 -11.39 25.56
CA VAL A 67 -12.63 -11.39 26.94
C VAL A 67 -13.81 -11.27 27.91
N THR A 68 -13.75 -12.04 28.99
CA THR A 68 -14.73 -11.94 30.07
C THR A 68 -14.54 -10.64 30.86
N TRP A 69 -15.54 -10.25 31.64
CA TRP A 69 -15.45 -9.05 32.47
C TRP A 69 -14.23 -9.06 33.42
N PRO A 70 -13.95 -10.13 34.19
CA PRO A 70 -12.75 -10.19 35.03
C PRO A 70 -11.44 -10.08 34.25
N GLU A 71 -11.38 -10.64 33.04
CA GLU A 71 -10.21 -10.53 32.16
C GLU A 71 -10.04 -9.10 31.64
N ARG A 72 -11.12 -8.40 31.29
CA ARG A 72 -11.06 -6.99 30.90
C ARG A 72 -10.60 -6.11 32.06
N TYR A 73 -11.09 -6.37 33.27
CA TYR A 73 -10.64 -5.69 34.48
C TYR A 73 -9.15 -5.97 34.77
N LEU A 74 -8.70 -7.22 34.62
CA LEU A 74 -7.28 -7.58 34.73
C LEU A 74 -6.41 -6.79 33.74
N LEU A 75 -6.80 -6.73 32.46
CA LEU A 75 -6.05 -5.98 31.45
C LEU A 75 -5.98 -4.48 31.80
N HIS A 76 -7.07 -3.90 32.31
CA HIS A 76 -7.10 -2.51 32.74
C HIS A 76 -6.13 -2.21 33.90
N ILE A 77 -6.14 -3.02 34.96
CA ILE A 77 -5.20 -2.82 36.08
C ILE A 77 -3.75 -3.14 35.69
N ALA A 78 -3.55 -4.05 34.73
CA ALA A 78 -2.23 -4.35 34.18
C ALA A 78 -1.70 -3.19 33.30
N THR A 79 -2.56 -2.50 32.54
CA THR A 79 -2.19 -1.29 31.80
C THR A 79 -1.76 -0.16 32.74
N ALA A 80 -2.40 -0.03 33.91
CA ALA A 80 -1.96 0.93 34.93
C ALA A 80 -0.61 0.54 35.57
N ALA A 81 -0.35 -0.76 35.76
CA ALA A 81 0.92 -1.27 36.30
C ALA A 81 2.07 -1.19 35.28
N GLU A 82 1.76 -1.30 33.99
CA GLU A 82 2.70 -1.20 32.89
C GLU A 82 2.16 -0.26 31.79
N PRO A 83 2.30 1.07 31.96
CA PRO A 83 1.79 2.04 30.98
C PRO A 83 2.55 2.00 29.64
N CYS A 84 3.80 1.53 29.64
CA CYS A 84 4.67 1.48 28.47
C CYS A 84 5.34 0.09 28.38
N PRO A 85 4.61 -0.93 27.89
CA PRO A 85 5.15 -2.28 27.76
C PRO A 85 6.27 -2.35 26.72
N PRO A 86 7.14 -3.38 26.77
CA PRO A 86 8.16 -3.57 25.76
C PRO A 86 7.49 -3.80 24.39
N PRO A 87 8.20 -3.46 23.29
CA PRO A 87 7.70 -3.78 21.97
C PRO A 87 7.51 -5.30 21.86
N PRO A 88 6.40 -5.75 21.25
CA PRO A 88 6.04 -7.16 21.23
C PRO A 88 7.08 -8.03 20.47
N PRO A 89 7.35 -9.26 20.95
CA PRO A 89 8.41 -10.13 20.43
C PRO A 89 8.14 -10.66 19.00
N LEU A 90 8.98 -10.21 18.06
CA LEU A 90 9.26 -10.71 16.70
C LEU A 90 8.09 -10.78 15.68
N ALA A 91 6.89 -11.23 16.02
CA ALA A 91 5.80 -11.42 15.04
C ALA A 91 5.15 -10.09 14.60
N THR A 92 5.06 -9.14 15.53
CA THR A 92 4.52 -7.79 15.32
C THR A 92 5.56 -6.78 14.84
N ALA A 93 6.84 -6.95 15.18
CA ALA A 93 7.94 -6.18 14.58
C ALA A 93 8.09 -6.47 13.07
N ALA A 94 7.94 -7.74 12.67
CA ALA A 94 7.89 -8.12 11.25
C ALA A 94 6.66 -7.53 10.54
N ALA A 95 5.48 -7.55 11.19
CA ALA A 95 4.26 -6.95 10.63
C ALA A 95 4.35 -5.41 10.51
N ALA A 96 4.96 -4.74 11.49
CA ALA A 96 5.21 -3.29 11.44
C ALA A 96 6.21 -2.93 10.34
N ARG A 97 7.27 -3.74 10.16
CA ARG A 97 8.23 -3.57 9.05
C ARG A 97 7.54 -3.77 7.70
N ILE A 98 6.76 -4.83 7.51
CA ILE A 98 6.02 -5.09 6.26
C ILE A 98 5.03 -3.96 5.97
N ARG A 99 4.36 -3.41 7.00
CA ARG A 99 3.47 -2.27 6.83
C ARG A 99 4.24 -1.02 6.38
N ALA A 100 5.34 -0.70 7.06
CA ALA A 100 6.19 0.44 6.68
C ALA A 100 6.78 0.28 5.27
N GLU A 101 7.20 -0.93 4.88
CA GLU A 101 7.68 -1.24 3.54
C GLU A 101 6.58 -1.06 2.48
N ARG A 102 5.34 -1.49 2.78
CA ARG A 102 4.18 -1.31 1.89
C ARG A 102 3.78 0.15 1.76
N GLU A 103 3.77 0.91 2.86
CA GLU A 103 3.48 2.34 2.86
C GLU A 103 4.56 3.11 2.08
N ALA A 104 5.84 2.81 2.30
CA ALA A 104 6.94 3.40 1.54
C ALA A 104 6.86 3.04 0.05
N GLU A 105 6.52 1.80 -0.30
CA GLU A 105 6.33 1.38 -1.69
C GLU A 105 5.12 2.08 -2.35
N GLN A 106 4.00 2.22 -1.63
CA GLN A 106 2.85 2.97 -2.10
C GLN A 106 3.20 4.44 -2.35
N GLN A 107 3.92 5.07 -1.43
CA GLN A 107 4.38 6.45 -1.60
C GLN A 107 5.31 6.58 -2.81
N ARG A 108 6.28 5.68 -2.97
CA ARG A 108 7.17 5.66 -4.14
C ARG A 108 6.40 5.56 -5.46
N ARG A 109 5.39 4.68 -5.53
CA ARG A 109 4.54 4.52 -6.71
C ARG A 109 3.70 5.77 -6.98
N ALA A 110 3.16 6.40 -5.94
CA ALA A 110 2.42 7.65 -6.07
C ALA A 110 3.32 8.79 -6.60
N ASP A 111 4.53 8.93 -6.04
CA ASP A 111 5.51 9.94 -6.47
C ASP A 111 6.02 9.68 -7.90
N GLU A 112 6.21 8.42 -8.28
CA GLU A 112 6.54 8.04 -9.66
C GLU A 112 5.40 8.37 -10.63
N HIS A 113 4.17 8.00 -10.27
CA HIS A 113 3.00 8.29 -11.10
C HIS A 113 2.79 9.80 -11.26
N ALA A 114 2.93 10.59 -10.20
CA ALA A 114 2.85 12.05 -10.28
C ALA A 114 3.91 12.64 -11.23
N ARG A 115 5.14 12.11 -11.20
CA ARG A 115 6.19 12.50 -12.16
C ARG A 115 5.86 12.12 -13.60
N GLN A 116 5.24 10.96 -13.81
CA GLN A 116 4.76 10.52 -15.13
C GLN A 116 3.66 11.46 -15.66
N VAL A 117 2.66 11.80 -14.83
CA VAL A 117 1.58 12.71 -15.21
C VAL A 117 2.14 14.08 -15.59
N ALA A 118 3.00 14.67 -14.76
CA ALA A 118 3.61 15.97 -15.05
C ALA A 118 4.47 15.94 -16.32
N ALA A 119 5.18 14.83 -16.59
CA ALA A 119 5.92 14.65 -17.83
C ALA A 119 4.99 14.53 -19.05
N TRP A 120 3.87 13.84 -18.90
CA TRP A 120 2.87 13.72 -19.95
C TRP A 120 2.22 15.06 -20.28
N GLU A 121 1.84 15.86 -19.27
CA GLU A 121 1.26 17.19 -19.49
C GLU A 121 2.21 18.10 -20.28
N ARG A 122 3.48 18.19 -19.87
CA ARG A 122 4.49 18.97 -20.64
C ARG A 122 4.65 18.48 -22.07
N LEU A 123 4.66 17.16 -22.28
CA LEU A 123 4.80 16.57 -23.61
C LEU A 123 3.56 16.82 -24.47
N ARG A 124 2.36 16.69 -23.88
CA ARG A 124 1.07 16.94 -24.53
C ARG A 124 0.95 18.40 -24.95
N ASP A 125 1.27 19.32 -24.07
CA ASP A 125 1.14 20.76 -24.31
C ASP A 125 2.15 21.26 -25.38
N ALA A 126 3.26 20.54 -25.57
CA ALA A 126 4.22 20.81 -26.62
C ALA A 126 3.87 20.18 -27.99
N LEU A 127 2.87 19.29 -28.05
CA LEU A 127 2.45 18.71 -29.33
C LEU A 127 1.78 19.78 -30.21
N PRO A 128 1.99 19.72 -31.54
CA PRO A 128 1.44 20.72 -32.46
C PRO A 128 -0.07 20.60 -32.68
N VAL A 129 -0.70 19.56 -32.13
CA VAL A 129 -2.13 19.25 -32.25
C VAL A 129 -2.64 18.71 -30.92
N PRO A 130 -3.93 18.87 -30.60
CA PRO A 130 -4.53 18.25 -29.42
C PRO A 130 -4.29 16.74 -29.39
N ALA A 131 -4.02 16.23 -28.20
CA ALA A 131 -3.75 14.81 -28.01
C ALA A 131 -4.42 14.28 -26.74
N GLU A 132 -4.97 13.08 -26.87
CA GLU A 132 -5.65 12.36 -25.80
C GLU A 132 -4.90 11.05 -25.50
N VAL A 133 -5.17 10.46 -24.34
CA VAL A 133 -4.73 9.09 -24.05
C VAL A 133 -5.91 8.16 -24.25
N ARG A 134 -5.74 7.13 -25.10
CA ARG A 134 -6.75 6.10 -25.32
C ARG A 134 -6.14 4.71 -25.23
N HIS A 135 -6.85 3.81 -24.55
CA HIS A 135 -6.41 2.43 -24.38
C HIS A 135 -6.87 1.57 -25.56
N ASN A 136 -5.93 0.87 -26.21
CA ASN A 136 -6.30 -0.11 -27.22
C ASN A 136 -6.59 -1.45 -26.56
N TYR A 137 -7.84 -1.91 -26.60
CA TYR A 137 -8.19 -3.26 -26.16
C TYR A 137 -7.96 -4.23 -27.31
N THR A 138 -6.76 -4.81 -27.42
CA THR A 138 -6.37 -5.70 -28.54
C THR A 138 -7.11 -7.05 -28.59
N SER A 139 -8.12 -7.29 -27.74
CA SER A 139 -9.00 -8.46 -27.88
C SER A 139 -10.45 -8.12 -27.57
N HIS A 140 -11.30 -8.01 -28.59
CA HIS A 140 -12.77 -7.94 -28.46
C HIS A 140 -13.40 -9.26 -27.94
N ARG A 141 -12.61 -10.21 -27.41
CA ARG A 141 -13.08 -11.58 -27.13
C ARG A 141 -12.74 -12.21 -25.78
N HIS A 142 -12.03 -11.57 -24.86
CA HIS A 142 -11.71 -12.25 -23.60
C HIS A 142 -11.89 -11.37 -22.37
N LEU A 143 -12.93 -11.73 -21.59
CA LEU A 143 -13.01 -11.75 -20.13
C LEU A 143 -12.62 -10.44 -19.42
N GLY A 144 -13.57 -9.84 -18.68
CA GLY A 144 -13.47 -8.54 -17.99
C GLY A 144 -12.36 -8.36 -16.95
N HIS A 145 -11.32 -9.20 -16.96
CA HIS A 145 -10.18 -9.21 -16.06
C HIS A 145 -8.81 -9.19 -16.79
N TYR A 146 -8.76 -9.22 -18.13
CA TYR A 146 -7.50 -9.21 -18.90
C TYR A 146 -7.41 -7.99 -19.82
N SER A 147 -6.74 -6.93 -19.39
CA SER A 147 -6.41 -5.79 -20.25
C SER A 147 -5.12 -6.08 -21.02
N GLN A 148 -5.18 -6.91 -22.06
CA GLN A 148 -4.12 -6.93 -23.07
C GLN A 148 -4.30 -5.71 -23.98
N GLY A 149 -3.47 -4.70 -23.76
CA GLY A 149 -3.60 -3.41 -24.42
C GLY A 149 -2.57 -2.40 -23.94
N GLY A 150 -2.37 -1.34 -24.71
CA GLY A 150 -1.49 -0.23 -24.36
C GLY A 150 -2.27 1.08 -24.36
N ASP A 151 -1.80 2.04 -23.57
CA ASP A 151 -2.30 3.41 -23.61
C ASP A 151 -1.51 4.18 -24.68
N HIS A 152 -2.21 4.69 -25.68
CA HIS A 152 -1.64 5.36 -26.84
C HIS A 152 -1.99 6.84 -26.84
N VAL A 153 -1.10 7.64 -27.43
CA VAL A 153 -1.37 9.03 -27.78
C VAL A 153 -2.30 9.04 -29.00
N TYR A 154 -3.55 9.44 -28.80
CA TYR A 154 -4.60 9.57 -29.80
C TYR A 154 -4.68 11.01 -30.31
N LEU A 155 -4.88 11.18 -31.62
CA LEU A 155 -4.90 12.46 -32.31
C LEU A 155 -6.31 12.70 -32.88
N PRO A 156 -7.18 13.48 -32.21
CA PRO A 156 -8.52 13.79 -32.71
C PRO A 156 -8.49 14.43 -34.08
N ASP A 157 -7.64 15.45 -34.26
CA ASP A 157 -7.58 16.27 -35.48
C ASP A 157 -6.57 15.76 -36.52
N GLY A 158 -5.80 14.73 -36.17
CA GLY A 158 -4.69 14.22 -36.99
C GLY A 158 -3.44 15.08 -36.85
N LEU A 159 -2.38 14.74 -37.59
CA LEU A 159 -1.08 15.40 -37.48
C LEU A 159 -0.36 15.44 -38.82
N VAL A 160 0.17 16.60 -39.17
CA VAL A 160 1.13 16.77 -40.28
C VAL A 160 2.36 17.51 -39.75
N ALA A 161 3.49 16.81 -39.67
CA ALA A 161 4.77 17.36 -39.23
C ALA A 161 5.90 16.88 -40.16
N GLY A 162 6.27 17.72 -41.13
CA GLY A 162 7.22 17.37 -42.18
C GLY A 162 6.75 16.16 -42.99
N ARG A 163 7.52 15.06 -42.96
CA ARG A 163 7.15 13.79 -43.63
C ARG A 163 6.19 12.93 -42.81
N LEU A 164 6.02 13.23 -41.52
CA LEU A 164 5.11 12.49 -40.66
C LEU A 164 3.68 12.96 -40.92
N LYS A 165 2.84 12.05 -41.42
CA LYS A 165 1.40 12.28 -41.61
C LYS A 165 0.61 11.24 -40.83
N ARG A 166 -0.34 11.68 -40.01
CA ARG A 166 -1.29 10.84 -39.29
C ARG A 166 -2.71 11.36 -39.57
N PRO A 167 -3.62 10.49 -40.03
CA PRO A 167 -5.02 10.87 -40.18
C PRO A 167 -5.64 11.28 -38.84
N ALA A 168 -6.70 12.07 -38.92
CA ALA A 168 -7.60 12.32 -37.80
C ALA A 168 -8.17 11.02 -37.24
N GLY A 169 -8.43 11.01 -35.94
CA GLY A 169 -8.97 9.85 -35.23
C GLY A 169 -8.04 8.63 -35.18
N ARG A 170 -6.72 8.86 -35.20
CA ARG A 170 -5.69 7.80 -35.15
C ARG A 170 -4.66 8.07 -34.07
N VAL A 171 -4.01 7.01 -33.61
CA VAL A 171 -2.89 7.13 -32.66
C VAL A 171 -1.59 7.52 -33.34
N LEU A 172 -0.70 8.14 -32.59
CA LEU A 172 0.58 8.66 -33.08
C LEU A 172 1.47 7.54 -33.67
N CYS A 173 1.42 6.33 -33.11
CA CYS A 173 2.16 5.17 -33.63
C CYS A 173 1.47 4.45 -34.80
N TRP A 174 0.36 4.97 -35.33
CA TRP A 174 -0.36 4.35 -36.44
C TRP A 174 0.51 4.28 -37.70
N THR A 175 0.41 3.14 -38.39
CA THR A 175 0.96 2.90 -39.73
C THR A 175 -0.09 2.18 -40.57
N PRO A 176 -0.07 2.30 -41.91
CA PRO A 176 -1.00 1.56 -42.77
C PRO A 176 -0.99 0.05 -42.53
N SER A 177 0.19 -0.53 -42.26
CA SER A 177 0.35 -1.96 -41.95
C SER A 177 -0.29 -2.41 -40.63
N ARG A 178 -0.55 -1.49 -39.69
CA ARG A 178 -1.12 -1.77 -38.37
C ARG A 178 -2.54 -1.22 -38.23
N ASP A 179 -3.17 -0.86 -39.35
CA ASP A 179 -4.47 -0.21 -39.31
C ASP A 179 -5.50 -1.09 -38.59
N ARG A 180 -5.56 -2.40 -38.90
CA ARG A 180 -6.47 -3.35 -38.28
C ARG A 180 -6.33 -3.42 -36.75
N ASP A 181 -5.11 -3.38 -36.23
CA ASP A 181 -4.83 -3.52 -34.80
C ASP A 181 -5.06 -2.22 -34.02
N LEU A 182 -5.14 -1.08 -34.71
CA LEU A 182 -5.24 0.26 -34.14
C LEU A 182 -6.51 0.97 -34.65
N ARG A 183 -7.57 0.22 -34.93
CA ARG A 183 -8.87 0.80 -35.34
C ARG A 183 -9.70 1.25 -34.16
N GLU A 184 -9.72 0.44 -33.11
CA GLU A 184 -10.69 0.57 -32.03
C GLU A 184 -10.03 1.18 -30.79
N PHE A 185 -10.33 2.46 -30.58
CA PHE A 185 -10.00 3.18 -29.37
C PHE A 185 -11.32 3.67 -28.77
N PRO A 186 -11.74 3.13 -27.62
CA PRO A 186 -12.94 3.61 -26.94
C PRO A 186 -12.74 5.04 -26.45
N GLU A 187 -13.72 5.53 -25.69
CA GLU A 187 -13.76 6.90 -25.15
C GLU A 187 -12.43 7.34 -24.51
N PRO A 188 -12.13 8.65 -24.54
CA PRO A 188 -10.93 9.21 -23.92
C PRO A 188 -10.80 8.76 -22.46
N ALA A 189 -9.57 8.42 -22.06
CA ALA A 189 -9.29 8.10 -20.68
C ALA A 189 -9.49 9.36 -19.80
N THR A 190 -10.48 9.32 -18.90
CA THR A 190 -10.76 10.39 -17.92
C THR A 190 -10.08 10.15 -16.57
N ASP A 191 -9.35 9.05 -16.42
CA ASP A 191 -8.81 8.52 -15.16
C ASP A 191 -7.34 8.90 -14.89
N GLY A 192 -6.84 9.98 -15.51
CA GLY A 192 -5.46 10.42 -15.31
C GLY A 192 -4.39 9.50 -15.91
N ARG A 193 -4.78 8.59 -16.83
CA ARG A 193 -3.83 7.71 -17.52
C ARG A 193 -2.78 8.49 -18.30
N VAL A 194 -1.58 7.94 -18.28
CA VAL A 194 -0.44 8.38 -19.10
C VAL A 194 -0.20 7.37 -20.22
N PRO A 195 0.28 7.81 -21.40
CA PRO A 195 0.55 6.89 -22.51
C PRO A 195 1.68 5.92 -22.14
N SER A 196 1.47 4.63 -22.40
CA SER A 196 2.42 3.54 -22.15
C SER A 196 3.03 2.98 -23.44
N CYS A 197 2.49 3.32 -24.61
CA CYS A 197 3.05 2.89 -25.89
C CYS A 197 4.39 3.60 -26.18
N ARG A 198 5.50 2.86 -26.07
CA ARG A 198 6.87 3.35 -26.38
C ARG A 198 7.02 3.95 -27.78
N ALA A 199 6.28 3.45 -28.77
CA ALA A 199 6.32 4.00 -30.13
C ALA A 199 5.67 5.40 -30.20
N CYS A 200 4.54 5.60 -29.49
CA CYS A 200 3.92 6.91 -29.36
C CYS A 200 4.87 7.87 -28.63
N LEU A 201 5.37 7.48 -27.46
CA LEU A 201 6.27 8.32 -26.65
C LEU A 201 7.52 8.75 -27.41
N ARG A 202 8.24 7.82 -28.04
CA ARG A 202 9.45 8.16 -28.84
C ARG A 202 9.14 9.10 -30.00
N THR A 203 7.97 8.95 -30.63
CA THR A 203 7.57 9.84 -31.73
C THR A 203 7.24 11.23 -31.19
N ALA A 204 6.52 11.33 -30.07
CA ALA A 204 6.19 12.60 -29.42
C ALA A 204 7.46 13.34 -28.96
N VAL A 205 8.41 12.65 -28.33
CA VAL A 205 9.71 13.24 -27.94
C VAL A 205 10.46 13.77 -29.18
N ARG A 206 10.49 13.03 -30.28
CA ARG A 206 11.13 13.48 -31.53
C ARG A 206 10.46 14.70 -32.15
N LEU A 207 9.14 14.83 -32.01
CA LEU A 207 8.38 15.95 -32.55
C LEU A 207 8.53 17.23 -31.73
N THR A 208 8.61 17.09 -30.41
CA THR A 208 8.54 18.22 -29.47
C THR A 208 9.91 18.63 -28.92
N GLY A 209 10.88 17.72 -28.91
CA GLY A 209 12.16 17.89 -28.21
C GLY A 209 12.04 17.84 -26.67
N VAL A 210 10.85 17.63 -26.12
CA VAL A 210 10.61 17.56 -24.68
C VAL A 210 11.04 16.19 -24.15
N ASP A 211 11.80 16.19 -23.05
CA ASP A 211 12.18 14.95 -22.38
C ASP A 211 10.98 14.25 -21.74
N ALA A 212 10.87 12.95 -22.02
CA ALA A 212 9.85 12.06 -21.49
C ALA A 212 10.47 10.95 -20.63
N GLY A 213 11.66 11.16 -20.05
CA GLY A 213 12.38 10.20 -19.20
C GLY A 213 11.47 9.44 -18.22
N PRO A 214 10.63 10.10 -17.40
CA PRO A 214 9.72 9.44 -16.47
C PRO A 214 8.71 8.48 -17.14
N LEU A 215 8.33 8.73 -18.39
CA LEU A 215 7.37 7.92 -19.16
C LEU A 215 8.03 6.73 -19.88
N LEU A 216 9.36 6.72 -20.01
CA LEU A 216 10.10 5.69 -20.75
C LEU A 216 10.72 4.60 -19.87
N LEU A 217 10.62 4.74 -18.55
CA LEU A 217 11.11 3.75 -17.59
C LEU A 217 10.37 2.41 -17.78
N PRO A 218 11.06 1.26 -17.66
CA PRO A 218 10.40 -0.04 -17.66
C PRO A 218 9.45 -0.13 -16.46
N ARG A 219 8.17 -0.44 -16.75
CA ARG A 219 7.17 -0.80 -15.75
C ARG A 219 7.40 -2.21 -15.23
#